data_AF-A0A5C4NMJ0-F1
#
_entry.id   AF-A0A5C4NMJ0-F1
#
_cell.length_a   1.000
_cell.length_b   1.000
_cell.length_c   1.000
_cell.angle_alpha   90.00
_cell.angle_beta   90.00
_cell.angle_gamma   90.00
#
_symmetry.space_group_name_H-M   'P 1'
#
loop_
_entity.id
_entity.type
_entity.pdbx_description
1 polymer ?
#
loop_
_entity_poly.entity_id
_entity_poly.type
_entity_poly.pdbx_seq_one_letter_code
_entity_poly.pdbx_strand_id
1 'polypeptide(L)'
;MRGTVATWFDKRPADYGAGTSTGIVEEIAAEGYSIEVISGANSRSGSQPPLLPLMSGENLDTGGVTVESLETAAQATKPDLTTRRVTNSEGLRADDQALTQSSDVHSTSPKPRLELHFNLWRDLSPLFSFLDIGLLLSNTEQLGRIYVYVPAYIDPTWISDLSPVLKDEHTLNAVFNSVISLKSEQDYSFEAEEQGEYFATIHSVNTTKEIFTTSQQDLNSDGGSVIAFGEALCERIRSAERALLQSGKRHAPQYLRFRIRFPSDRMQVFSSVLPADESAWSPSFESLELIDFRLNEKRSYPRRVADLAEGKEFHVEAVHYFLIREATRQLVMQHAPNHKVRRLEGLIWNNYLEGRPYSGGETRTYPTERMLIYHWKKQGSGTPREEQAIDDFTAFASFRGSEPNLKMFIFGAVLLGAVGSSTSTVVTALVQSAITGPIRSKLGLTLPEGITTAVTANLIGVVIVIGLLWAVYRNLAKRKRQPRDR
;
A
#
# COMPACT_ATOMS: atom_id res chain seq x y z
N MET A 1 31.55 -9.77 40.50
CA MET A 1 30.50 -8.75 40.63
C MET A 1 29.81 -8.61 39.28
N ARG A 2 28.62 -9.21 39.15
CA ARG A 2 27.78 -9.16 37.94
C ARG A 2 26.67 -8.15 38.20
N GLY A 3 26.58 -7.11 37.38
CA GLY A 3 25.52 -6.10 37.43
C GLY A 3 24.51 -6.37 36.32
N THR A 4 23.28 -6.66 36.72
CA THR A 4 22.13 -6.96 35.87
C THR A 4 21.51 -5.67 35.34
N VAL A 5 21.26 -5.62 34.03
CA VAL A 5 20.52 -4.56 33.33
C VAL A 5 19.02 -4.79 33.54
N ALA A 6 18.34 -3.80 34.11
CA ALA A 6 16.89 -3.83 34.33
C ALA A 6 16.14 -3.42 33.06
N THR A 7 15.33 -4.35 32.55
CA THR A 7 14.30 -4.18 31.53
C THR A 7 13.13 -3.37 32.09
N TRP A 8 12.76 -2.27 31.42
CA TRP A 8 11.53 -1.52 31.67
C TRP A 8 10.45 -1.94 30.66
N PHE A 9 9.56 -2.85 31.08
CA PHE A 9 8.25 -3.11 30.49
C PHE A 9 7.38 -3.78 31.56
N ASP A 10 6.59 -3.00 32.31
CA ASP A 10 5.32 -3.46 32.87
C ASP A 10 4.54 -2.25 33.43
N LYS A 11 3.48 -1.83 32.74
CA LYS A 11 2.40 -1.07 33.38
C LYS A 11 1.06 -1.60 32.86
N ARG A 12 0.28 -2.16 33.79
CA ARG A 12 -1.05 -2.72 33.58
C ARG A 12 -2.10 -1.61 33.46
N PRO A 13 -3.20 -1.84 32.74
CA PRO A 13 -4.30 -0.88 32.62
C PRO A 13 -5.22 -0.99 33.83
N ALA A 14 -4.97 -0.19 34.88
CA ALA A 14 -5.92 -0.01 35.98
C ALA A 14 -5.91 1.41 36.62
N ASP A 15 -5.08 2.35 36.14
CA ASP A 15 -4.84 3.62 36.83
C ASP A 15 -5.31 4.88 36.06
N TYR A 16 -6.34 4.80 35.21
CA TYR A 16 -6.96 6.01 34.67
C TYR A 16 -8.34 6.22 35.27
N GLY A 17 -8.42 7.22 36.15
CA GLY A 17 -9.62 7.69 36.80
C GLY A 17 -10.65 8.21 35.80
N ALA A 18 -11.91 7.87 36.07
CA ALA A 18 -13.06 8.46 35.42
C ALA A 18 -13.14 9.96 35.75
N GLY A 19 -13.04 10.82 34.75
CA GLY A 19 -13.23 12.25 34.92
C GLY A 19 -12.60 13.05 33.79
N THR A 20 -13.26 13.10 32.64
CA THR A 20 -13.18 14.17 31.60
C THR A 20 -14.01 13.74 30.39
N SER A 21 -15.33 13.64 30.55
CA SER A 21 -16.25 13.47 29.40
C SER A 21 -17.38 14.49 29.37
N THR A 22 -17.44 15.42 30.34
CA THR A 22 -18.51 16.41 30.43
C THR A 22 -18.23 17.71 29.68
N GLY A 23 -16.97 18.08 29.47
CA GLY A 23 -16.63 19.32 28.73
C GLY A 23 -16.78 19.24 27.21
N ILE A 24 -16.82 18.04 26.63
CA ILE A 24 -16.84 17.81 25.17
C ILE A 24 -18.28 17.77 24.62
N VAL A 25 -19.27 17.48 25.47
CA VAL A 25 -20.68 17.46 25.05
C VAL A 25 -21.24 18.87 24.90
N GLU A 26 -20.71 19.86 25.63
CA GLU A 26 -21.16 21.26 25.53
C GLU A 26 -20.64 21.98 24.27
N GLU A 27 -19.45 21.62 23.77
CA GLU A 27 -18.87 22.25 22.56
C GLU A 27 -19.52 21.73 21.26
N ILE A 28 -20.04 20.50 21.27
CA ILE A 28 -20.77 19.91 20.13
C ILE A 28 -22.25 20.31 20.11
N ALA A 29 -22.85 20.59 21.27
CA ALA A 29 -24.23 21.08 21.37
C ALA A 29 -24.39 22.55 20.91
N ALA A 30 -23.31 23.34 20.91
CA ALA A 30 -23.31 24.73 20.46
C ALA A 30 -23.64 24.90 18.95
N GLU A 31 -23.57 23.83 18.16
CA GLU A 31 -23.86 23.83 16.71
C GLU A 31 -25.25 23.28 16.33
N GLY A 32 -26.17 23.11 17.29
CA GLY A 32 -27.59 22.83 17.01
C GLY A 32 -27.94 21.38 16.72
N TYR A 33 -27.11 20.41 17.13
CA TYR A 33 -27.42 18.99 17.03
C TYR A 33 -28.06 18.46 18.33
N SER A 34 -29.24 17.85 18.21
CA SER A 34 -29.91 17.11 19.27
C SER A 34 -29.27 15.72 19.46
N ILE A 35 -28.73 15.43 20.65
CA ILE A 35 -28.28 14.08 21.03
C ILE A 35 -29.29 13.50 22.03
N GLU A 36 -30.02 12.46 21.64
CA GLU A 36 -30.77 11.63 22.58
C GLU A 36 -29.80 10.70 23.33
N VAL A 37 -29.63 10.96 24.63
CA VAL A 37 -28.89 10.08 25.54
C VAL A 37 -29.84 8.99 26.02
N ILE A 38 -29.80 7.81 25.39
CA ILE A 38 -30.48 6.62 25.91
C ILE A 38 -29.52 5.90 26.88
N SER A 39 -29.78 6.05 28.18
CA SER A 39 -29.13 5.23 29.22
C SER A 39 -29.72 3.82 29.22
N GLY A 40 -28.89 2.79 29.03
CA GLY A 40 -29.32 1.40 29.13
C GLY A 40 -28.24 0.51 29.74
N ALA A 41 -28.39 0.21 31.04
CA ALA A 41 -27.58 -0.76 31.75
C ALA A 41 -28.14 -2.19 31.59
N ASN A 42 -27.21 -3.16 31.55
CA ASN A 42 -27.35 -4.60 31.86
C ASN A 42 -28.26 -5.50 30.99
N SER A 43 -27.67 -6.50 30.34
CA SER A 43 -27.54 -7.89 30.87
C SER A 43 -27.36 -8.94 29.76
N ARG A 44 -26.61 -10.00 30.09
CA ARG A 44 -26.38 -11.20 29.28
C ARG A 44 -27.69 -11.97 29.01
N SER A 45 -27.91 -12.43 27.79
CA SER A 45 -28.24 -13.84 27.51
C SER A 45 -28.13 -14.13 26.01
N GLY A 46 -27.63 -15.32 25.68
CA GLY A 46 -27.49 -15.78 24.31
C GLY A 46 -28.79 -16.29 23.71
N SER A 47 -28.92 -16.16 22.40
CA SER A 47 -29.73 -17.06 21.57
C SER A 47 -29.28 -16.93 20.11
N GLN A 48 -29.09 -18.08 19.46
CA GLN A 48 -28.81 -18.21 18.03
C GLN A 48 -29.99 -17.68 17.20
N PRO A 49 -29.76 -17.15 15.98
CA PRO A 49 -30.83 -16.88 15.04
C PRO A 49 -31.24 -18.17 14.28
N PRO A 50 -32.53 -18.33 13.93
CA PRO A 50 -33.01 -19.48 13.17
C PRO A 50 -32.77 -19.30 11.67
N LEU A 51 -32.46 -20.43 11.01
CA LEU A 51 -32.49 -20.62 9.56
C LEU A 51 -33.94 -20.63 9.06
N LEU A 52 -34.20 -19.93 7.96
CA LEU A 52 -35.40 -20.08 7.11
C LEU A 52 -35.00 -19.98 5.62
N PRO A 53 -35.82 -20.51 4.70
CA PRO A 53 -35.38 -21.55 3.77
C PRO A 53 -35.22 -21.11 2.32
N LEU A 54 -34.58 -22.00 1.54
CA LEU A 54 -34.64 -22.05 0.08
C LEU A 54 -36.08 -21.91 -0.45
N MET A 55 -36.25 -21.04 -1.44
CA MET A 55 -37.32 -21.12 -2.43
C MET A 55 -36.68 -21.13 -3.81
N SER A 56 -36.99 -22.21 -4.53
CA SER A 56 -36.62 -22.57 -5.88
C SER A 56 -37.66 -22.12 -6.89
N GLY A 57 -37.22 -21.93 -8.14
CA GLY A 57 -38.06 -21.88 -9.35
C GLY A 57 -38.24 -20.47 -9.91
N GLU A 58 -38.23 -20.20 -11.21
CA GLU A 58 -38.12 -21.05 -12.39
C GLU A 58 -37.87 -20.13 -13.60
N ASN A 59 -37.21 -20.67 -14.63
CA ASN A 59 -37.37 -20.42 -16.07
C ASN A 59 -37.38 -18.98 -16.59
N LEU A 60 -36.32 -18.64 -17.33
CA LEU A 60 -36.47 -17.87 -18.57
C LEU A 60 -35.49 -18.38 -19.63
N ASP A 61 -36.14 -18.94 -20.64
CA ASP A 61 -35.73 -19.39 -21.95
C ASP A 61 -34.93 -18.31 -22.71
N THR A 62 -33.77 -18.66 -23.30
CA THR A 62 -33.27 -17.97 -24.50
C THR A 62 -32.34 -18.88 -25.28
N GLY A 63 -32.62 -18.97 -26.58
CA GLY A 63 -32.04 -19.94 -27.49
C GLY A 63 -30.59 -19.63 -27.87
N GLY A 64 -29.91 -20.70 -28.28
CA GLY A 64 -28.62 -20.58 -28.93
C GLY A 64 -28.78 -20.19 -30.40
N VAL A 65 -27.85 -19.35 -30.88
CA VAL A 65 -27.37 -19.38 -32.26
C VAL A 65 -25.88 -18.99 -32.24
N THR A 66 -25.07 -19.88 -32.81
CA THR A 66 -23.66 -19.72 -33.17
C THR A 66 -23.55 -19.16 -34.59
N VAL A 67 -22.70 -18.16 -34.85
CA VAL A 67 -21.92 -17.94 -36.09
C VAL A 67 -20.78 -16.96 -35.72
N GLU A 68 -19.51 -17.33 -35.65
CA GLU A 68 -18.51 -17.43 -36.75
C GLU A 68 -18.26 -16.14 -37.57
N SER A 69 -17.03 -15.62 -37.39
CA SER A 69 -16.09 -15.08 -38.39
C SER A 69 -16.49 -14.07 -39.48
N LEU A 70 -15.69 -12.98 -39.57
CA LEU A 70 -14.99 -12.41 -40.75
C LEU A 70 -14.71 -10.92 -40.46
N GLU A 71 -13.47 -10.50 -40.18
CA GLU A 71 -12.40 -10.14 -41.13
C GLU A 71 -12.65 -8.89 -42.01
N THR A 72 -11.84 -7.86 -41.73
CA THR A 72 -10.97 -7.15 -42.68
C THR A 72 -11.48 -5.88 -43.42
N ALA A 73 -10.88 -4.76 -42.98
CA ALA A 73 -10.23 -3.65 -43.73
C ALA A 73 -10.93 -2.86 -44.86
N ALA A 74 -10.88 -1.52 -44.72
CA ALA A 74 -10.49 -0.48 -45.71
C ALA A 74 -10.91 0.88 -45.09
N GLN A 75 -10.06 1.87 -44.73
CA GLN A 75 -9.04 2.66 -45.44
C GLN A 75 -9.58 3.61 -46.52
N ALA A 76 -9.23 4.90 -46.35
CA ALA A 76 -9.37 6.08 -47.24
C ALA A 76 -10.79 6.70 -47.32
N THR A 77 -11.04 8.01 -47.38
CA THR A 77 -10.24 9.18 -47.80
C THR A 77 -10.97 10.47 -47.37
N LYS A 78 -10.24 11.56 -47.08
CA LYS A 78 -10.74 12.95 -47.00
C LYS A 78 -11.24 13.45 -48.37
N PRO A 79 -12.05 14.53 -48.38
CA PRO A 79 -11.56 15.71 -49.08
C PRO A 79 -11.78 17.04 -48.32
N ASP A 80 -10.84 17.94 -48.60
CA ASP A 80 -10.77 19.35 -48.26
C ASP A 80 -11.52 20.19 -49.31
N LEU A 81 -12.15 21.29 -48.92
CA LEU A 81 -12.68 22.31 -49.83
C LEU A 81 -12.75 23.68 -49.13
N THR A 82 -11.74 24.49 -49.40
CA THR A 82 -11.71 25.94 -49.25
C THR A 82 -12.41 26.62 -50.43
N THR A 83 -13.04 27.80 -50.23
CA THR A 83 -13.19 29.00 -51.11
C THR A 83 -14.28 29.91 -50.49
N ARG A 84 -14.01 31.07 -49.86
CA ARG A 84 -13.63 32.44 -50.33
C ARG A 84 -14.77 33.30 -50.95
N ARG A 85 -15.19 34.38 -50.25
CA ARG A 85 -15.40 35.80 -50.71
C ARG A 85 -16.22 36.58 -49.64
N VAL A 86 -15.76 37.72 -49.06
CA VAL A 86 -15.70 39.13 -49.58
C VAL A 86 -17.12 39.73 -49.70
N THR A 87 -17.55 40.89 -49.19
CA THR A 87 -17.03 42.06 -48.41
C THR A 87 -18.26 42.96 -48.06
N ASN A 88 -18.00 44.08 -47.35
CA ASN A 88 -18.78 45.35 -47.22
C ASN A 88 -19.62 45.48 -45.93
N SER A 89 -19.18 46.29 -44.94
CA SER A 89 -19.30 47.77 -44.82
C SER A 89 -20.77 48.19 -44.57
N GLU A 90 -21.17 49.02 -43.62
CA GLU A 90 -20.57 50.21 -43.01
C GLU A 90 -21.52 50.72 -41.90
N GLY A 91 -20.96 51.32 -40.83
CA GLY A 91 -21.53 52.46 -40.07
C GLY A 91 -22.78 52.30 -39.20
N LEU A 92 -22.66 52.55 -37.88
CA LEU A 92 -23.26 53.72 -37.19
C LEU A 92 -23.14 53.64 -35.66
N ARG A 93 -22.71 54.78 -35.09
CA ARG A 93 -22.93 55.31 -33.73
C ARG A 93 -22.05 54.85 -32.57
N ALA A 94 -21.13 55.76 -32.23
CA ALA A 94 -20.71 56.07 -30.88
C ALA A 94 -21.87 56.69 -30.06
N ASP A 95 -21.66 56.66 -28.74
CA ASP A 95 -22.46 57.26 -27.66
C ASP A 95 -23.72 56.49 -27.25
N ASP A 96 -23.54 55.50 -26.37
CA ASP A 96 -24.26 55.44 -25.08
C ASP A 96 -23.79 54.25 -24.24
N GLN A 97 -23.74 54.47 -22.92
CA GLN A 97 -23.49 53.48 -21.84
C GLN A 97 -22.03 53.24 -21.42
N ALA A 98 -21.36 54.32 -21.05
CA ALA A 98 -20.53 54.30 -19.86
C ALA A 98 -21.44 54.43 -18.61
N LEU A 99 -22.04 53.31 -18.13
CA LEU A 99 -22.52 53.18 -16.74
C LEU A 99 -22.98 51.74 -16.42
N THR A 100 -22.05 50.80 -16.28
CA THR A 100 -22.24 49.59 -15.44
C THR A 100 -20.87 48.98 -15.14
N GLN A 101 -20.12 49.64 -14.27
CA GLN A 101 -19.12 49.01 -13.42
C GLN A 101 -19.56 49.21 -11.98
N SER A 102 -20.29 48.25 -11.42
CA SER A 102 -20.15 47.82 -10.02
C SER A 102 -21.14 46.70 -9.72
N SER A 103 -20.62 45.48 -9.59
CA SER A 103 -20.87 44.60 -8.45
C SER A 103 -20.35 43.20 -8.76
N ASP A 104 -19.60 42.65 -7.80
CA ASP A 104 -19.22 41.24 -7.67
C ASP A 104 -17.96 40.75 -8.37
N VAL A 105 -16.84 41.46 -8.15
CA VAL A 105 -15.58 40.73 -7.92
C VAL A 105 -15.57 40.35 -6.44
N HIS A 106 -16.21 39.22 -6.12
CA HIS A 106 -15.90 38.52 -4.88
C HIS A 106 -14.43 38.11 -5.01
N SER A 107 -13.52 38.83 -4.35
CA SER A 107 -12.13 38.43 -4.23
C SER A 107 -12.08 37.19 -3.34
N THR A 108 -12.52 36.05 -3.85
CA THR A 108 -12.28 34.77 -3.22
C THR A 108 -10.78 34.61 -3.18
N SER A 109 -10.20 34.63 -1.98
CA SER A 109 -8.80 34.26 -1.79
C SER A 109 -8.50 32.96 -2.55
N PRO A 110 -7.27 32.75 -3.04
CA PRO A 110 -6.93 31.54 -3.76
C PRO A 110 -7.07 30.32 -2.84
N LYS A 111 -7.59 29.21 -3.38
CA LYS A 111 -7.67 27.94 -2.65
C LYS A 111 -6.27 27.44 -2.26
N PRO A 112 -6.10 26.75 -1.12
CA PRO A 112 -4.83 26.14 -0.76
C PRO A 112 -4.40 25.14 -1.83
N ARG A 113 -3.14 25.26 -2.25
CA ARG A 113 -2.49 24.39 -3.22
C ARG A 113 -1.73 23.30 -2.51
N LEU A 114 -1.75 22.11 -3.09
CA LEU A 114 -1.23 20.92 -2.45
C LEU A 114 -0.45 20.05 -3.44
N GLU A 115 0.80 19.75 -3.11
CA GLU A 115 1.56 18.66 -3.70
C GLU A 115 1.64 17.48 -2.71
N LEU A 116 1.28 16.29 -3.20
CA LEU A 116 1.12 15.07 -2.40
C LEU A 116 2.25 14.09 -2.64
N HIS A 117 2.89 13.64 -1.57
CA HIS A 117 3.99 12.67 -1.61
C HIS A 117 3.59 11.41 -0.84
N PHE A 118 3.46 10.28 -1.52
CA PHE A 118 3.12 8.99 -0.92
C PHE A 118 4.29 8.02 -1.06
N ASN A 119 4.76 7.44 0.05
CA ASN A 119 5.72 6.34 0.02
C ASN A 119 5.10 5.10 0.66
N LEU A 120 4.72 4.12 -0.15
CA LEU A 120 4.26 2.82 0.33
C LEU A 120 5.44 1.86 0.43
N TRP A 121 5.87 1.58 1.65
CA TRP A 121 6.95 0.64 1.96
C TRP A 121 6.41 -0.77 2.18
N ARG A 122 6.91 -1.71 1.40
CA ARG A 122 6.52 -3.13 1.42
C ARG A 122 7.73 -4.01 1.65
N ASP A 123 7.48 -5.21 2.16
CA ASP A 123 8.47 -6.26 2.36
C ASP A 123 9.62 -5.89 3.31
N LEU A 124 9.45 -4.84 4.13
CA LEU A 124 10.37 -4.49 5.22
C LEU A 124 10.34 -5.51 6.36
N SER A 125 9.14 -6.01 6.65
CA SER A 125 8.84 -6.99 7.69
C SER A 125 7.60 -7.77 7.29
N PRO A 126 7.50 -9.08 7.61
CA PRO A 126 6.26 -9.83 7.41
C PRO A 126 5.11 -9.33 8.32
N LEU A 127 5.40 -8.50 9.32
CA LEU A 127 4.43 -8.08 10.34
C LEU A 127 3.78 -6.72 10.05
N PHE A 128 4.39 -5.88 9.21
CA PHE A 128 3.90 -4.53 8.99
C PHE A 128 4.40 -3.92 7.68
N SER A 129 3.71 -2.87 7.24
CA SER A 129 4.13 -1.96 6.17
C SER A 129 3.96 -0.51 6.61
N PHE A 130 4.62 0.40 5.91
CA PHE A 130 4.49 1.83 6.17
C PHE A 130 3.88 2.55 4.96
N LEU A 131 2.99 3.49 5.24
CA LEU A 131 2.61 4.53 4.28
C LEU A 131 3.07 5.86 4.84
N ASP A 132 4.02 6.50 4.16
CA ASP A 132 4.37 7.88 4.45
C ASP A 132 3.52 8.80 3.58
N ILE A 133 3.02 9.88 4.16
CA ILE A 133 2.22 10.90 3.51
C ILE A 133 2.89 12.25 3.78
N GLY A 134 3.36 12.90 2.72
CA GLY A 134 3.89 14.25 2.73
C GLY A 134 2.92 15.21 2.04
N LEU A 135 2.67 16.36 2.68
CA LEU A 135 1.84 17.44 2.16
C LEU A 135 2.72 18.67 2.00
N LEU A 136 2.96 19.11 0.76
CA LEU A 136 3.60 20.38 0.45
C LEU A 136 2.51 21.39 0.09
N LEU A 137 2.29 22.35 0.98
CA LEU A 137 1.20 23.32 0.94
C LEU A 137 1.71 24.69 0.51
N SER A 138 0.89 25.41 -0.25
CA SER A 138 1.07 26.84 -0.50
C SER A 138 -0.29 27.55 -0.58
N ASN A 139 -0.31 28.87 -0.45
CA ASN A 139 -1.55 29.67 -0.38
C ASN A 139 -2.46 29.22 0.77
N THR A 140 -1.89 29.09 1.97
CA THR A 140 -2.54 28.47 3.13
C THR A 140 -3.51 29.38 3.87
N GLU A 141 -3.74 30.62 3.44
CA GLU A 141 -4.62 31.58 4.15
C GLU A 141 -6.03 31.05 4.45
N GLN A 142 -6.58 30.14 3.61
CA GLN A 142 -7.88 29.49 3.83
C GLN A 142 -7.81 28.11 4.50
N LEU A 143 -6.63 27.65 4.89
CA LEU A 143 -6.40 26.32 5.45
C LEU A 143 -6.93 26.23 6.87
N GLY A 144 -8.19 25.83 7.11
CA GLY A 144 -8.71 25.62 8.47
C GLY A 144 -8.26 24.30 9.10
N ARG A 145 -8.59 23.18 8.43
CA ARG A 145 -8.26 21.82 8.89
C ARG A 145 -7.84 20.96 7.70
N ILE A 146 -7.06 19.91 7.98
CA ILE A 146 -6.68 18.92 6.97
C ILE A 146 -7.34 17.60 7.33
N TYR A 147 -7.99 16.97 6.35
CA TYR A 147 -8.63 15.67 6.52
C TYR A 147 -8.02 14.66 5.56
N VAL A 148 -7.65 13.49 6.07
CA VAL A 148 -7.17 12.35 5.28
C VAL A 148 -8.06 11.15 5.59
N TYR A 149 -8.85 10.74 4.61
CA TYR A 149 -9.64 9.51 4.71
C TYR A 149 -8.83 8.31 4.25
N VAL A 150 -8.85 7.23 5.04
CA VAL A 150 -8.27 5.94 4.71
C VAL A 150 -9.38 4.89 4.78
N PRO A 151 -9.55 4.03 3.74
CA PRO A 151 -10.57 2.97 3.74
C PRO A 151 -10.15 1.76 4.61
N ALA A 152 -9.66 2.04 5.81
CA ALA A 152 -9.22 1.09 6.81
C ALA A 152 -9.43 1.67 8.21
N TYR A 153 -9.61 0.81 9.22
CA TYR A 153 -9.45 1.27 10.60
C TYR A 153 -7.99 1.69 10.83
N ILE A 154 -7.80 2.89 11.36
CA ILE A 154 -6.50 3.42 11.78
C ILE A 154 -6.53 3.65 13.28
N ASP A 155 -5.62 2.97 13.99
CA ASP A 155 -5.35 3.29 15.38
C ASP A 155 -4.47 4.56 15.45
N PRO A 156 -4.79 5.56 16.30
CA PRO A 156 -3.94 6.74 16.47
C PRO A 156 -2.49 6.42 16.82
N THR A 157 -2.24 5.31 17.52
CA THR A 157 -0.88 4.85 17.87
C THR A 157 -0.06 4.37 16.66
N TRP A 158 -0.71 4.16 15.52
CA TRP A 158 -0.04 3.80 14.27
C TRP A 158 0.50 5.01 13.51
N ILE A 159 0.16 6.23 13.95
CA ILE A 159 0.56 7.47 13.30
C ILE A 159 1.78 8.04 14.01
N SER A 160 2.83 8.35 13.24
CA SER A 160 4.06 8.97 13.75
C SER A 160 4.48 10.15 12.88
N ASP A 161 4.95 11.22 13.52
CA ASP A 161 5.58 12.35 12.85
C ASP A 161 6.96 11.96 12.27
N LEU A 162 7.26 12.42 11.05
CA LEU A 162 8.55 12.19 10.40
C LEU A 162 9.44 13.43 10.40
N SER A 163 8.95 14.60 10.85
CA SER A 163 9.78 15.82 10.93
C SER A 163 11.10 15.64 11.71
N PRO A 164 11.17 14.86 12.83
CA PRO A 164 12.42 14.74 13.58
C PRO A 164 13.52 14.04 12.79
N VAL A 165 13.12 13.12 11.91
CA VAL A 165 14.02 12.37 11.04
C VAL A 165 14.51 13.24 9.87
N LEU A 166 13.66 14.16 9.41
CA LEU A 166 13.98 15.11 8.35
C LEU A 166 14.93 16.22 8.80
N LYS A 167 15.27 16.32 10.10
CA LYS A 167 16.32 17.22 10.58
C LYS A 167 17.73 16.75 10.20
N ASP A 168 17.88 15.49 9.82
CA ASP A 168 19.11 14.97 9.25
C ASP A 168 19.18 15.31 7.76
N GLU A 169 20.19 16.11 7.37
CA GLU A 169 20.34 16.59 5.99
C GLU A 169 20.46 15.45 4.97
N HIS A 170 21.11 14.33 5.33
CA HIS A 170 21.19 13.17 4.43
C HIS A 170 19.82 12.59 4.11
N THR A 171 18.97 12.46 5.13
CA THR A 171 17.60 11.96 4.98
C THR A 171 16.71 12.97 4.28
N LEU A 172 16.84 14.25 4.60
CA LEU A 172 16.13 15.34 3.92
C LEU A 172 16.43 15.34 2.41
N ASN A 173 17.72 15.23 2.06
CA ASN A 173 18.18 15.15 0.67
C ASN A 173 17.63 13.93 -0.05
N ALA A 174 17.58 12.78 0.62
CA ALA A 174 17.05 11.55 0.05
C ALA A 174 15.54 11.61 -0.18
N VAL A 175 14.79 12.25 0.72
CA VAL A 175 13.32 12.39 0.63
C VAL A 175 12.92 13.31 -0.52
N PHE A 176 13.59 14.45 -0.67
CA PHE A 176 13.30 15.41 -1.74
C PHE A 176 14.10 15.15 -3.03
N ASN A 177 15.07 14.24 -3.00
CA ASN A 177 15.97 13.94 -4.11
C ASN A 177 16.69 15.22 -4.63
N SER A 178 17.09 16.08 -3.70
CA SER A 178 17.72 17.38 -3.94
C SER A 178 18.79 17.66 -2.87
N VAL A 179 19.67 18.63 -3.12
CA VAL A 179 20.64 19.09 -2.11
C VAL A 179 20.00 20.19 -1.30
N ILE A 180 19.55 19.83 -0.11
CA ILE A 180 18.83 20.65 0.84
C ILE A 180 19.66 20.79 2.13
N SER A 181 19.76 22.01 2.64
CA SER A 181 20.42 22.31 3.91
C SER A 181 19.43 22.89 4.92
N LEU A 182 19.72 22.67 6.20
CA LEU A 182 18.88 23.15 7.29
C LEU A 182 19.37 24.52 7.78
N LYS A 183 18.50 25.53 7.82
CA LYS A 183 18.91 26.92 8.11
C LYS A 183 18.57 27.38 9.52
N SER A 184 17.29 27.31 9.86
CA SER A 184 16.76 27.81 11.12
C SER A 184 15.84 26.75 11.74
N GLU A 185 15.94 26.59 13.04
CA GLU A 185 15.09 25.70 13.81
C GLU A 185 14.27 26.52 14.80
N GLN A 186 12.99 26.21 14.87
CA GLN A 186 12.01 26.72 15.81
C GLN A 186 11.37 25.52 16.53
N ASP A 187 10.67 25.76 17.63
CA ASP A 187 10.14 24.69 18.51
C ASP A 187 9.32 23.62 17.77
N TYR A 188 8.59 24.01 16.71
CA TYR A 188 7.70 23.12 15.96
C TYR A 188 7.93 23.14 14.44
N SER A 189 9.02 23.74 13.97
CA SER A 189 9.32 23.79 12.54
C SER A 189 10.77 24.11 12.25
N PHE A 190 11.24 23.83 11.04
CA PHE A 190 12.56 24.26 10.58
C PHE A 190 12.53 24.67 9.10
N GLU A 191 13.35 25.64 8.73
CA GLU A 191 13.50 26.09 7.35
C GLU A 191 14.54 25.26 6.60
N ALA A 192 14.18 24.84 5.39
CA ALA A 192 15.04 24.18 4.43
C ALA A 192 15.39 25.13 3.28
N GLU A 193 16.63 25.03 2.79
CA GLU A 193 17.11 25.74 1.61
C GLU A 193 17.60 24.77 0.55
N GLU A 194 17.29 25.04 -0.72
CA GLU A 194 17.81 24.32 -1.87
C GLU A 194 18.68 25.28 -2.68
N GLN A 195 19.96 24.92 -2.89
CA GLN A 195 20.91 25.76 -3.64
C GLN A 195 21.05 27.21 -3.13
N GLY A 196 20.87 27.43 -1.82
CA GLY A 196 20.95 28.75 -1.18
C GLY A 196 19.67 29.58 -1.27
N GLU A 197 18.63 29.06 -1.90
CA GLU A 197 17.29 29.67 -1.95
C GLU A 197 16.35 28.95 -0.98
N TYR A 198 15.37 29.69 -0.45
CA TYR A 198 14.37 29.11 0.43
C TYR A 198 13.55 28.04 -0.31
N PHE A 199 13.48 26.84 0.26
CA PHE A 199 12.77 25.71 -0.30
C PHE A 199 11.39 25.54 0.37
N ALA A 200 11.37 25.26 1.66
CA ALA A 200 10.15 25.05 2.42
C ALA A 200 10.38 25.16 3.94
N THR A 201 9.31 25.38 4.69
CA THR A 201 9.29 25.22 6.16
C THR A 201 8.69 23.86 6.49
N ILE A 202 9.46 22.99 7.14
CA ILE A 202 9.01 21.67 7.58
C ILE A 202 8.40 21.80 8.97
N HIS A 203 7.16 21.33 9.14
CA HIS A 203 6.43 21.37 10.41
C HIS A 203 6.47 20.04 11.14
N SER A 204 6.69 20.10 12.45
CA SER A 204 6.49 18.98 13.36
C SER A 204 5.01 18.84 13.72
N VAL A 205 4.57 17.60 13.94
CA VAL A 205 3.20 17.29 14.32
C VAL A 205 3.18 16.56 15.66
N ASN A 206 2.48 17.13 16.63
CA ASN A 206 2.20 16.44 17.88
C ASN A 206 1.01 15.48 17.69
N THR A 207 1.30 14.23 17.36
CA THR A 207 0.28 13.21 17.05
C THR A 207 -0.75 12.98 18.17
N THR A 208 -0.44 13.32 19.42
CA THR A 208 -1.36 13.15 20.56
C THR A 208 -2.32 14.32 20.78
N LYS A 209 -1.98 15.52 20.31
CA LYS A 209 -2.75 16.75 20.55
C LYS A 209 -3.34 17.36 19.29
N GLU A 210 -2.71 17.11 18.14
CA GLU A 210 -3.01 17.79 16.88
C GLU A 210 -3.68 16.87 15.87
N ILE A 211 -3.67 15.55 16.11
CA ILE A 211 -4.31 14.54 15.26
C ILE A 211 -5.49 13.93 15.99
N PHE A 212 -6.64 13.92 15.32
CA PHE A 212 -7.86 13.28 15.78
C PHE A 212 -8.26 12.21 14.78
N THR A 213 -8.59 11.01 15.25
CA THR A 213 -9.05 9.93 14.37
C THR A 213 -10.48 9.55 14.72
N THR A 214 -11.37 9.59 13.73
CA THR A 214 -12.74 9.09 13.86
C THR A 214 -12.85 7.74 13.16
N SER A 215 -13.48 6.74 13.81
CA SER A 215 -13.48 5.34 13.37
C SER A 215 -14.85 4.82 12.90
N GLN A 216 -14.82 3.63 12.30
CA GLN A 216 -15.86 2.93 11.52
C GLN A 216 -17.33 3.03 11.96
N GLN A 217 -17.65 3.24 13.23
CA GLN A 217 -19.05 3.29 13.68
C GLN A 217 -19.73 4.64 13.36
N ASP A 218 -18.93 5.69 13.16
CA ASP A 218 -19.39 7.04 12.84
C ASP A 218 -19.37 7.32 11.32
N LEU A 219 -19.15 6.31 10.48
CA LEU A 219 -19.14 6.43 9.02
C LEU A 219 -19.96 5.28 8.46
N ASN A 220 -21.30 5.42 8.47
CA ASN A 220 -22.30 4.46 8.00
C ASN A 220 -21.74 3.32 7.13
N SER A 221 -21.65 2.12 7.73
CA SER A 221 -21.52 0.76 7.14
C SER A 221 -20.35 0.40 6.20
N ASP A 222 -19.62 1.31 5.55
CA ASP A 222 -18.58 0.93 4.57
C ASP A 222 -17.14 0.91 5.12
N GLY A 223 -16.96 1.28 6.38
CA GLY A 223 -15.67 1.20 7.05
C GLY A 223 -14.64 2.25 6.58
N GLY A 224 -13.65 2.50 7.43
CA GLY A 224 -12.62 3.50 7.22
C GLY A 224 -12.36 4.36 8.44
N SER A 225 -11.37 5.22 8.33
CA SER A 225 -10.97 6.18 9.35
C SER A 225 -10.66 7.52 8.70
N VAL A 226 -11.05 8.61 9.37
CA VAL A 226 -10.66 9.97 9.00
C VAL A 226 -9.62 10.45 9.99
N ILE A 227 -8.45 10.81 9.48
CA ILE A 227 -7.37 11.47 10.22
C ILE A 227 -7.56 12.97 10.02
N ALA A 228 -7.88 13.69 11.08
CA ALA A 228 -8.09 15.13 11.07
C ALA A 228 -6.94 15.83 11.78
N PHE A 229 -6.31 16.79 11.11
CA PHE A 229 -5.36 17.71 11.72
C PHE A 229 -6.07 18.97 12.20
N GLY A 230 -5.88 19.29 13.48
CA GLY A 230 -6.60 20.37 14.15
C GLY A 230 -6.26 21.79 13.67
N GLU A 231 -7.14 22.73 14.02
CA GLU A 231 -7.01 24.15 13.69
C GLU A 231 -5.68 24.76 14.20
N ALA A 232 -5.19 24.31 15.37
CA ALA A 232 -3.95 24.83 15.96
C ALA A 232 -2.71 24.56 15.08
N LEU A 233 -2.63 23.39 14.43
CA LEU A 233 -1.56 23.09 13.47
C LEU A 233 -1.72 23.97 12.22
N CYS A 234 -2.94 24.12 11.72
CA CYS A 234 -3.20 24.89 10.52
C CYS A 234 -2.95 26.39 10.72
N GLU A 235 -3.30 26.97 11.87
CA GLU A 235 -2.94 28.34 12.23
C GLU A 235 -1.43 28.52 12.32
N ARG A 236 -0.69 27.54 12.87
CA ARG A 236 0.78 27.58 12.88
C ARG A 236 1.34 27.62 11.46
N ILE A 237 0.80 26.80 10.55
CA ILE A 237 1.19 26.78 9.13
C ILE A 237 0.89 28.14 8.46
N ARG A 238 -0.31 28.69 8.66
CA ARG A 238 -0.72 30.01 8.12
C ARG A 238 0.18 31.13 8.61
N SER A 239 0.39 31.19 9.92
CA SER A 239 1.23 32.22 10.55
C SER A 239 2.67 32.15 10.06
N ALA A 240 3.23 30.95 9.87
CA ALA A 240 4.57 30.76 9.32
C ALA A 240 4.67 31.24 7.86
N GLU A 241 3.71 30.87 7.00
CA GLU A 241 3.68 31.35 5.61
C GLU A 241 3.58 32.87 5.56
N ARG A 242 2.65 33.47 6.33
CA ARG A 242 2.44 34.92 6.37
C ARG A 242 3.69 35.67 6.82
N ALA A 243 4.39 35.20 7.85
CA ALA A 243 5.62 35.81 8.33
C ALA A 243 6.72 35.82 7.26
N LEU A 244 6.85 34.72 6.50
CA LEU A 244 7.83 34.62 5.42
C LEU A 244 7.50 35.52 4.24
N LEU A 245 6.22 35.60 3.84
CA LEU A 245 5.77 36.51 2.79
C LEU A 245 6.01 37.98 3.19
N GLN A 246 5.74 38.35 4.45
CA GLN A 246 6.02 39.69 4.98
C GLN A 246 7.51 40.01 5.04
N SER A 247 8.37 39.00 5.22
CA SER A 247 9.84 39.16 5.16
C SER A 247 10.39 39.38 3.74
N GLY A 248 9.52 39.38 2.72
CA GLY A 248 9.88 39.62 1.33
C GLY A 248 10.14 38.36 0.50
N LYS A 249 9.90 37.16 1.05
CA LYS A 249 9.97 35.91 0.27
C LYS A 249 8.77 35.87 -0.69
N ARG A 250 9.02 35.52 -1.96
CA ARG A 250 7.97 35.42 -2.99
C ARG A 250 7.11 34.17 -2.85
N HIS A 251 7.72 33.09 -2.38
CA HIS A 251 7.07 31.80 -2.15
C HIS A 251 7.47 31.31 -0.77
N ALA A 252 6.49 30.77 -0.05
CA ALA A 252 6.69 30.25 1.30
C ALA A 252 6.06 28.85 1.46
N PRO A 253 6.48 27.79 0.72
CA PRO A 253 5.88 26.47 0.85
C PRO A 253 6.01 25.90 2.26
N GLN A 254 4.96 25.25 2.73
CA GLN A 254 4.87 24.66 4.06
C GLN A 254 4.76 23.14 3.91
N TYR A 255 5.63 22.37 4.57
CA TYR A 255 5.70 20.92 4.41
C TYR A 255 5.35 20.21 5.72
N LEU A 256 4.52 19.16 5.65
CA LEU A 256 4.33 18.22 6.75
C LEU A 256 4.47 16.80 6.24
N ARG A 257 5.06 15.90 7.04
CA ARG A 257 5.19 14.49 6.67
C ARG A 257 4.95 13.59 7.87
N PHE A 258 4.06 12.63 7.70
CA PHE A 258 3.75 11.65 8.74
C PHE A 258 3.72 10.24 8.16
N ARG A 259 3.80 9.24 9.02
CA ARG A 259 3.80 7.83 8.68
C ARG A 259 2.64 7.13 9.37
N ILE A 260 1.98 6.25 8.63
CA ILE A 260 1.01 5.29 9.13
C ILE A 260 1.65 3.90 9.09
N ARG A 261 1.77 3.27 10.25
CA ARG A 261 2.22 1.88 10.40
C ARG A 261 1.03 0.94 10.36
N PHE A 262 0.92 0.19 9.28
CA PHE A 262 -0.15 -0.78 9.15
C PHE A 262 0.34 -2.19 9.54
N PRO A 263 -0.37 -2.88 10.44
CA PRO A 263 -0.13 -4.29 10.69
C PRO A 263 -0.48 -5.16 9.46
N SER A 264 0.10 -6.35 9.37
CA SER A 264 -0.01 -7.22 8.20
C SER A 264 -1.44 -7.65 7.86
N ASP A 265 -2.33 -7.78 8.85
CA ASP A 265 -3.75 -8.12 8.66
C ASP A 265 -4.57 -6.99 8.03
N ARG A 266 -4.08 -5.74 8.06
CA ARG A 266 -4.72 -4.56 7.44
C ARG A 266 -4.15 -4.21 6.06
N MET A 267 -3.29 -5.06 5.51
CA MET A 267 -2.64 -4.84 4.19
C MET A 267 -3.56 -4.95 2.99
N GLN A 268 -4.74 -5.53 3.17
CA GLN A 268 -5.72 -5.72 2.09
C GLN A 268 -6.19 -4.39 1.47
N VAL A 269 -5.99 -3.28 2.18
CA VAL A 269 -6.33 -1.92 1.76
C VAL A 269 -5.55 -1.47 0.52
N PHE A 270 -4.29 -1.90 0.41
CA PHE A 270 -3.42 -1.51 -0.71
C PHE A 270 -3.06 -2.68 -1.63
N SER A 271 -3.20 -3.93 -1.15
CA SER A 271 -2.75 -5.10 -1.88
C SER A 271 -3.73 -6.27 -1.75
N SER A 272 -4.07 -6.90 -2.86
CA SER A 272 -4.73 -8.21 -2.87
C SER A 272 -3.74 -9.27 -3.36
N VAL A 273 -3.60 -10.36 -2.61
CA VAL A 273 -2.74 -11.48 -2.99
C VAL A 273 -3.62 -12.57 -3.59
N LEU A 274 -3.41 -12.86 -4.86
CA LEU A 274 -4.01 -13.97 -5.56
C LEU A 274 -3.00 -15.13 -5.54
N PRO A 275 -3.32 -16.23 -4.82
CA PRO A 275 -2.49 -17.43 -4.94
C PRO A 275 -2.57 -17.93 -6.38
N ALA A 276 -1.44 -18.31 -6.96
CA ALA A 276 -1.50 -19.02 -8.23
C ALA A 276 -2.18 -20.38 -8.00
N ASP A 277 -2.99 -20.82 -8.97
CA ASP A 277 -3.66 -22.12 -8.93
C ASP A 277 -2.64 -23.23 -9.20
N GLU A 278 -1.77 -23.45 -8.22
CA GLU A 278 -0.65 -24.37 -8.32
C GLU A 278 -0.98 -25.72 -7.71
N SER A 279 -0.42 -26.76 -8.33
CA SER A 279 -0.43 -28.10 -7.77
C SER A 279 0.27 -28.10 -6.41
N ALA A 280 -0.32 -28.74 -5.40
CA ALA A 280 0.26 -28.90 -4.05
C ALA A 280 1.65 -29.57 -4.02
N TRP A 281 2.12 -30.07 -5.16
CA TRP A 281 3.43 -30.70 -5.36
C TRP A 281 4.51 -29.74 -5.88
N SER A 282 4.17 -28.47 -6.12
CA SER A 282 5.16 -27.49 -6.56
C SER A 282 6.16 -27.19 -5.43
N PRO A 283 7.48 -27.22 -5.70
CA PRO A 283 8.50 -26.89 -4.71
C PRO A 283 8.56 -25.38 -4.40
N SER A 284 7.89 -24.55 -5.20
CA SER A 284 7.70 -23.12 -4.98
C SER A 284 6.24 -22.75 -5.14
N PHE A 285 5.76 -21.83 -4.32
CA PHE A 285 4.46 -21.20 -4.50
C PHE A 285 4.63 -19.89 -5.26
N GLU A 286 4.05 -19.79 -6.46
CA GLU A 286 3.88 -18.49 -7.09
C GLU A 286 2.67 -17.75 -6.49
N SER A 287 2.86 -16.46 -6.25
CA SER A 287 1.80 -15.54 -5.83
C SER A 287 1.80 -14.34 -6.75
N LEU A 288 0.60 -13.91 -7.15
CA LEU A 288 0.39 -12.66 -7.86
C LEU A 288 -0.22 -11.67 -6.87
N GLU A 289 0.51 -10.63 -6.53
CA GLU A 289 0.02 -9.54 -5.70
C GLU A 289 -0.38 -8.37 -6.58
N LEU A 290 -1.63 -7.93 -6.47
CA LEU A 290 -2.15 -6.75 -7.13
C LEU A 290 -2.10 -5.59 -6.15
N ILE A 291 -1.46 -4.50 -6.53
CA ILE A 291 -1.48 -3.24 -5.79
C ILE A 291 -2.33 -2.26 -6.57
N ASP A 292 -3.28 -1.65 -5.88
CA ASP A 292 -4.16 -0.63 -6.41
C ASP A 292 -4.16 0.56 -5.46
N PHE A 293 -3.49 1.64 -5.87
CA PHE A 293 -3.49 2.89 -5.13
C PHE A 293 -4.42 3.88 -5.81
N ARG A 294 -5.41 4.37 -5.07
CA ARG A 294 -6.40 5.34 -5.54
C ARG A 294 -6.44 6.54 -4.61
N LEU A 295 -6.41 7.72 -5.19
CA LEU A 295 -6.53 9.01 -4.52
C LEU A 295 -7.71 9.76 -5.15
N ASN A 296 -8.58 10.29 -4.29
CA ASN A 296 -9.71 11.14 -4.64
C ASN A 296 -10.68 10.58 -5.70
N GLU A 297 -10.80 9.25 -5.77
CA GLU A 297 -11.77 8.57 -6.62
C GLU A 297 -13.19 8.72 -6.05
N LYS A 298 -13.90 9.78 -6.49
CA LYS A 298 -15.18 10.23 -5.91
C LYS A 298 -16.25 9.14 -5.87
N ARG A 299 -16.26 8.20 -6.82
CA ARG A 299 -17.21 7.06 -6.82
C ARG A 299 -16.99 6.07 -5.68
N SER A 300 -15.84 6.14 -5.01
CA SER A 300 -15.46 5.25 -3.90
C SER A 300 -15.62 5.91 -2.54
N TYR A 301 -16.07 7.16 -2.46
CA TYR A 301 -16.23 7.86 -1.19
C TYR A 301 -17.42 7.30 -0.40
N PRO A 302 -17.26 7.01 0.91
CA PRO A 302 -18.40 6.89 1.80
C PRO A 302 -19.17 8.21 1.82
N ARG A 303 -20.51 8.14 1.95
CA ARG A 303 -21.38 9.32 1.88
C ARG A 303 -20.93 10.47 2.80
N ARG A 304 -20.62 10.19 4.08
CA ARG A 304 -20.15 11.22 5.03
C ARG A 304 -18.83 11.88 4.61
N VAL A 305 -17.95 11.15 3.92
CA VAL A 305 -16.69 11.70 3.40
C VAL A 305 -16.96 12.58 2.19
N ALA A 306 -17.89 12.18 1.31
CA ALA A 306 -18.33 13.00 0.19
C ALA A 306 -18.95 14.32 0.67
N ASP A 307 -19.84 14.26 1.66
CA ASP A 307 -20.47 15.44 2.27
C ASP A 307 -19.43 16.38 2.92
N LEU A 308 -18.39 15.82 3.57
CA LEU A 308 -17.31 16.60 4.16
C LEU A 308 -16.41 17.26 3.10
N ALA A 309 -16.17 16.57 1.99
CA ALA A 309 -15.29 17.02 0.92
C ALA A 309 -15.93 18.07 0.00
N GLU A 310 -17.27 18.08 -0.13
CA GLU A 310 -17.99 18.93 -1.07
C GLU A 310 -17.59 20.42 -0.95
N GLY A 311 -17.01 20.97 -2.03
CA GLY A 311 -16.56 22.36 -2.11
C GLY A 311 -15.29 22.72 -1.33
N LYS A 312 -14.76 21.79 -0.51
CA LYS A 312 -13.64 22.01 0.43
C LYS A 312 -12.36 21.25 0.04
N GLU A 313 -12.31 20.73 -1.17
CA GLU A 313 -11.16 20.00 -1.71
C GLU A 313 -9.96 20.94 -1.96
N PHE A 314 -8.75 20.43 -1.72
CA PHE A 314 -7.50 21.11 -2.06
C PHE A 314 -7.36 21.26 -3.58
N HIS A 315 -6.67 22.32 -4.01
CA HIS A 315 -6.16 22.39 -5.38
C HIS A 315 -4.89 21.52 -5.47
N VAL A 316 -5.04 20.26 -5.88
CA VAL A 316 -3.90 19.34 -5.98
C VAL A 316 -3.09 19.61 -7.25
N GLU A 317 -1.86 20.08 -7.09
CA GLU A 317 -0.98 20.44 -8.21
C GLU A 317 -0.18 19.25 -8.72
N ALA A 318 0.26 18.38 -7.81
CA ALA A 318 1.10 17.24 -8.14
C ALA A 318 0.86 16.09 -7.17
N VAL A 319 0.98 14.87 -7.70
CA VAL A 319 0.95 13.63 -6.92
C VAL A 319 2.18 12.80 -7.28
N HIS A 320 2.96 12.49 -6.26
CA HIS A 320 4.15 11.66 -6.32
C HIS A 320 3.89 10.39 -5.50
N TYR A 321 3.77 9.25 -6.18
CA TYR A 321 3.56 7.96 -5.53
C TYR A 321 4.78 7.06 -5.74
N PHE A 322 5.45 6.72 -4.65
CA PHE A 322 6.52 5.74 -4.60
C PHE A 322 6.02 4.45 -3.96
N LEU A 323 6.13 3.35 -4.70
CA LEU A 323 6.06 2.01 -4.14
C LEU A 323 7.50 1.52 -3.93
N ILE A 324 7.86 1.26 -2.68
CA ILE A 324 9.17 0.70 -2.32
C ILE A 324 8.98 -0.76 -1.92
N ARG A 325 9.68 -1.67 -2.61
CA ARG A 325 9.45 -3.12 -2.48
C ARG A 325 10.71 -3.93 -2.77
N GLU A 326 10.79 -5.16 -2.27
CA GLU A 326 11.91 -6.06 -2.57
C GLU A 326 12.01 -6.40 -4.07
N ALA A 327 13.23 -6.39 -4.60
CA ALA A 327 13.55 -6.67 -6.01
C ALA A 327 13.22 -8.12 -6.44
N THR A 328 13.05 -9.02 -5.48
CA THR A 328 12.63 -10.42 -5.71
C THR A 328 11.19 -10.50 -6.24
N ARG A 329 10.35 -9.50 -5.95
CA ARG A 329 8.98 -9.37 -6.47
C ARG A 329 9.03 -8.71 -7.85
N GLN A 330 8.80 -9.48 -8.89
CA GLN A 330 8.88 -9.03 -10.27
C GLN A 330 7.63 -8.26 -10.68
N LEU A 331 7.78 -7.07 -11.26
CA LEU A 331 6.68 -6.33 -11.88
C LEU A 331 6.22 -7.08 -13.15
N VAL A 332 4.96 -7.50 -13.18
CA VAL A 332 4.36 -8.24 -14.30
C VAL A 332 3.57 -7.31 -15.23
N MET A 333 2.77 -6.42 -14.65
CA MET A 333 1.87 -5.53 -15.38
C MET A 333 1.70 -4.22 -14.62
N GLN A 334 1.48 -3.13 -15.35
CA GLN A 334 1.10 -1.84 -14.81
C GLN A 334 0.10 -1.18 -15.75
N HIS A 335 -0.90 -0.48 -15.19
CA HIS A 335 -1.86 0.27 -16.00
C HIS A 335 -1.29 1.62 -16.42
N ALA A 336 -0.90 2.44 -15.44
CA ALA A 336 -0.24 3.71 -15.69
C ALA A 336 1.27 3.46 -15.91
N PRO A 337 1.89 4.03 -16.96
CA PRO A 337 3.33 3.94 -17.12
C PRO A 337 4.01 4.54 -15.90
N ASN A 338 4.89 3.77 -15.26
CA ASN A 338 5.73 4.34 -14.22
C ASN A 338 6.66 5.40 -14.82
N HIS A 339 6.89 6.47 -14.06
CA HIS A 339 7.77 7.56 -14.44
C HIS A 339 9.24 7.14 -14.34
N LYS A 340 9.60 6.40 -13.28
CA LYS A 340 10.97 5.97 -13.01
C LYS A 340 11.00 4.72 -12.13
N VAL A 341 11.96 3.83 -12.40
CA VAL A 341 12.34 2.74 -11.50
C VAL A 341 13.80 2.92 -11.09
N ARG A 342 14.09 2.84 -9.80
CA ARG A 342 15.48 2.93 -9.28
C ARG A 342 15.70 1.99 -8.11
N ARG A 343 16.96 1.58 -7.91
CA ARG A 343 17.37 0.88 -6.69
C ARG A 343 17.39 1.85 -5.51
N LEU A 344 16.94 1.40 -4.34
CA LEU A 344 17.00 2.18 -3.10
C LEU A 344 18.46 2.29 -2.61
N GLU A 345 18.88 3.47 -2.16
CA GLU A 345 20.16 3.58 -1.46
C GLU A 345 20.09 2.82 -0.11
N GLY A 346 21.06 1.99 0.25
CA GLY A 346 20.89 1.12 1.43
C GLY A 346 20.87 1.87 2.77
N LEU A 347 21.96 2.59 3.06
CA LEU A 347 22.27 3.02 4.43
C LEU A 347 21.43 4.21 4.92
N ILE A 348 21.12 5.16 4.04
CA ILE A 348 20.38 6.38 4.41
C ILE A 348 18.98 6.03 4.91
N TRP A 349 18.31 5.07 4.25
CA TRP A 349 16.92 4.75 4.53
C TRP A 349 16.72 3.90 5.79
N ASN A 350 17.75 3.22 6.31
CA ASN A 350 17.62 2.49 7.58
C ASN A 350 17.32 3.44 8.75
N ASN A 351 18.04 4.56 8.83
CA ASN A 351 17.81 5.58 9.86
C ASN A 351 16.42 6.21 9.70
N TYR A 352 16.01 6.48 8.45
CA TYR A 352 14.67 6.96 8.13
C TYR A 352 13.54 6.01 8.58
N LEU A 353 13.74 4.71 8.41
CA LEU A 353 12.76 3.69 8.80
C LEU A 353 12.73 3.43 10.31
N GLU A 354 13.86 3.62 10.99
CA GLU A 354 13.96 3.52 12.45
C GLU A 354 13.44 4.75 13.19
N GLY A 355 13.22 5.87 12.49
CA GLY A 355 12.82 7.12 13.12
C GLY A 355 13.97 7.80 13.86
N ARG A 356 15.20 7.63 13.38
CA ARG A 356 16.42 8.12 14.04
C ARG A 356 17.26 8.94 13.06
N PRO A 357 18.02 9.95 13.53
CA PRO A 357 18.98 10.66 12.67
C PRO A 357 20.11 9.74 12.20
N TYR A 358 20.77 10.10 11.10
CA TYR A 358 21.88 9.31 10.56
C TYR A 358 23.06 9.30 11.55
N SER A 359 23.47 8.12 11.99
CA SER A 359 24.53 7.95 13.01
C SER A 359 25.87 7.46 12.47
N GLY A 360 26.03 7.34 11.14
CA GLY A 360 27.26 6.85 10.51
C GLY A 360 27.61 5.38 10.78
N GLY A 361 26.87 4.70 11.65
CA GLY A 361 27.04 3.28 11.96
C GLY A 361 26.26 2.37 11.02
N GLU A 362 26.82 1.20 10.69
CA GLU A 362 26.21 0.19 9.83
C GLU A 362 25.16 -0.68 10.54
N THR A 363 24.29 -0.12 11.38
CA THR A 363 23.20 -0.91 11.97
C THR A 363 22.11 -1.11 10.91
N ARG A 364 22.00 -2.34 10.39
CA ARG A 364 21.02 -2.71 9.36
C ARG A 364 19.82 -3.37 10.01
N THR A 365 18.79 -2.60 10.35
CA THR A 365 17.53 -3.17 10.84
C THR A 365 16.64 -3.68 9.71
N TYR A 366 16.68 -3.02 8.54
CA TYR A 366 15.83 -3.35 7.39
C TYR A 366 16.64 -3.76 6.15
N PRO A 367 16.09 -4.62 5.27
CA PRO A 367 16.78 -5.09 4.06
C PRO A 367 16.72 -4.08 2.90
N THR A 368 17.00 -2.80 3.16
CA THR A 368 16.87 -1.69 2.20
C THR A 368 17.67 -1.87 0.91
N GLU A 369 18.83 -2.54 0.96
CA GLU A 369 19.71 -2.75 -0.20
C GLU A 369 19.11 -3.60 -1.32
N ARG A 370 18.08 -4.39 -0.98
CA ARG A 370 17.36 -5.27 -1.90
C ARG A 370 16.08 -4.64 -2.43
N MET A 371 15.83 -3.36 -2.13
CA MET A 371 14.58 -2.69 -2.50
C MET A 371 14.71 -1.89 -3.80
N LEU A 372 13.61 -1.86 -4.54
CA LEU A 372 13.37 -1.02 -5.70
C LEU A 372 12.28 -0.01 -5.38
N ILE A 373 12.42 1.18 -5.96
CA ILE A 373 11.42 2.24 -5.97
C ILE A 373 10.76 2.26 -7.34
N TYR A 374 9.43 2.11 -7.37
CA TYR A 374 8.59 2.38 -8.53
C TYR A 374 7.90 3.72 -8.32
N HIS A 375 8.08 4.66 -9.25
CA HIS A 375 7.55 6.01 -9.16
C HIS A 375 6.44 6.23 -10.18
N TRP A 376 5.26 6.63 -9.70
CA TRP A 376 4.22 7.23 -10.52
C TRP A 376 4.10 8.71 -10.18
N LYS A 377 3.98 9.54 -11.21
CA LYS A 377 3.88 11.00 -11.08
C LYS A 377 2.76 11.52 -11.96
N LYS A 378 1.88 12.35 -11.40
CA LYS A 378 0.90 13.16 -12.15
C LYS A 378 1.11 14.62 -11.74
N GLN A 379 1.17 15.51 -12.72
CA GLN A 379 1.20 16.96 -12.52
C GLN A 379 -0.03 17.55 -13.20
N GLY A 380 -0.62 18.59 -12.61
CA GLY A 380 -1.71 19.35 -13.20
C GLY A 380 -1.31 19.87 -14.57
N SER A 381 -2.11 19.58 -15.59
CA SER A 381 -1.86 20.03 -16.95
C SER A 381 -2.42 21.43 -17.15
N GLY A 382 -1.61 22.45 -16.86
CA GLY A 382 -1.99 23.84 -17.09
C GLY A 382 -0.90 24.64 -17.76
N THR A 383 -1.24 25.34 -18.83
CA THR A 383 -0.52 26.59 -19.17
C THR A 383 -0.82 27.63 -18.08
N PRO A 384 -0.04 28.71 -17.89
CA PRO A 384 -0.23 29.69 -16.82
C PRO A 384 -1.62 30.38 -16.76
N ARG A 385 -2.53 30.08 -17.69
CA ARG A 385 -3.89 30.60 -17.78
C ARG A 385 -5.00 29.61 -17.41
N GLU A 386 -4.72 28.30 -17.39
CA GLU A 386 -5.69 27.26 -17.03
C GLU A 386 -5.02 26.30 -16.06
N GLU A 387 -5.06 26.62 -14.77
CA GLU A 387 -4.55 25.75 -13.71
C GLU A 387 -5.52 24.59 -13.50
N GLN A 388 -5.38 23.50 -14.26
CA GLN A 388 -6.14 22.29 -14.01
C GLN A 388 -5.56 21.57 -12.79
N ALA A 389 -6.37 21.50 -11.73
CA ALA A 389 -6.11 20.67 -10.57
C ALA A 389 -6.18 19.18 -10.93
N ILE A 390 -5.50 18.35 -10.15
CA ILE A 390 -5.65 16.90 -10.22
C ILE A 390 -6.89 16.51 -9.41
N ASP A 391 -7.95 16.11 -10.10
CA ASP A 391 -9.18 15.63 -9.45
C ASP A 391 -8.99 14.24 -8.83
N ASP A 392 -8.36 13.32 -9.57
CA ASP A 392 -8.17 11.92 -9.19
C ASP A 392 -6.76 11.41 -9.55
N PHE A 393 -6.30 10.36 -8.87
CA PHE A 393 -5.08 9.65 -9.25
C PHE A 393 -5.19 8.15 -8.96
N THR A 394 -4.84 7.33 -9.94
CA THR A 394 -4.84 5.87 -9.82
C THR A 394 -3.51 5.30 -10.31
N ALA A 395 -2.91 4.43 -9.50
CA ALA A 395 -1.72 3.67 -9.85
C ALA A 395 -1.97 2.18 -9.55
N PHE A 396 -2.07 1.39 -10.62
CA PHE A 396 -2.24 -0.05 -10.55
C PHE A 396 -1.00 -0.77 -11.06
N ALA A 397 -0.55 -1.76 -10.29
CA ALA A 397 0.57 -2.63 -10.65
C ALA A 397 0.39 -4.05 -10.07
N SER A 398 0.81 -5.06 -10.83
CA SER A 398 0.80 -6.46 -10.40
C SER A 398 2.22 -7.01 -10.28
N PHE A 399 2.50 -7.70 -9.19
CA PHE A 399 3.80 -8.26 -8.87
C PHE A 399 3.74 -9.76 -8.68
N ARG A 400 4.71 -10.48 -9.25
CA ARG A 400 4.88 -11.91 -9.04
C ARG A 400 5.95 -12.16 -8.00
N GLY A 401 5.64 -12.96 -6.99
CA GLY A 401 6.62 -13.51 -6.06
C GLY A 401 6.65 -15.02 -6.11
N SER A 402 7.79 -15.59 -5.75
CA SER A 402 7.97 -17.02 -5.57
C SER A 402 8.45 -17.28 -4.15
N GLU A 403 7.67 -18.04 -3.38
CA GLU A 403 8.05 -18.45 -2.04
C GLU A 403 8.41 -19.93 -2.03
N PRO A 404 9.52 -20.33 -1.39
CA PRO A 404 9.91 -21.73 -1.35
C PRO A 404 8.93 -22.53 -0.50
N ASN A 405 8.45 -23.65 -1.04
CA ASN A 405 7.65 -24.60 -0.28
C ASN A 405 8.58 -25.51 0.53
N LEU A 406 9.06 -25.01 1.67
CA LEU A 406 10.04 -25.72 2.50
C LEU A 406 9.53 -27.10 2.95
N LYS A 407 8.22 -27.23 3.19
CA LYS A 407 7.60 -28.52 3.55
C LYS A 407 7.78 -29.54 2.43
N MET A 408 7.49 -29.15 1.18
CA MET A 408 7.70 -30.03 0.02
C MET A 408 9.17 -30.29 -0.26
N PHE A 409 10.05 -29.30 -0.07
CA PHE A 409 11.49 -29.50 -0.18
C PHE A 409 12.00 -30.54 0.82
N ILE A 410 11.64 -30.40 2.11
CA ILE A 410 12.01 -31.35 3.16
C ILE A 410 11.45 -32.74 2.84
N PHE A 411 10.18 -32.82 2.46
CA PHE A 411 9.55 -34.08 2.06
C PHE A 411 10.30 -34.76 0.91
N GLY A 412 10.64 -34.00 -0.14
CA GLY A 412 11.41 -34.50 -1.28
C GLY A 412 12.82 -34.96 -0.88
N ALA A 413 13.49 -34.21 0.00
CA ALA A 413 14.82 -34.57 0.51
C ALA A 413 14.80 -35.87 1.32
N VAL A 414 13.80 -36.05 2.20
CA VAL A 414 13.60 -37.29 2.97
C VAL A 414 13.31 -38.46 2.05
N LEU A 415 12.44 -38.28 1.07
CA LEU A 415 12.11 -39.32 0.09
C LEU A 415 13.33 -39.75 -0.72
N LEU A 416 14.14 -38.79 -1.19
CA LEU A 416 15.37 -39.07 -1.92
C LEU A 416 16.40 -39.81 -1.06
N GLY A 417 16.53 -39.42 0.22
CA GLY A 417 17.39 -40.10 1.19
C GLY A 417 16.97 -41.54 1.47
N ALA A 418 15.65 -41.79 1.58
CA ALA A 418 15.11 -43.13 1.74
C ALA A 418 15.41 -44.01 0.52
N VAL A 419 15.14 -43.50 -0.69
CA VAL A 419 15.43 -44.22 -1.94
C VAL A 419 16.93 -44.49 -2.12
N GLY A 420 17.78 -43.51 -1.81
CA GLY A 420 19.23 -43.66 -1.86
C GLY A 420 19.75 -44.74 -0.90
N SER A 421 19.21 -44.79 0.32
CA SER A 421 19.58 -45.79 1.33
C SER A 421 19.14 -47.20 0.94
N SER A 422 17.90 -47.34 0.44
CA SER A 422 17.41 -48.62 -0.07
C SER A 422 18.25 -49.11 -1.25
N THR A 423 18.59 -48.22 -2.18
CA THR A 423 19.42 -48.56 -3.34
C THR A 423 20.83 -48.97 -2.92
N SER A 424 21.45 -48.25 -2.00
CA SER A 424 22.77 -48.59 -1.45
C SER A 424 22.78 -49.96 -0.77
N THR A 425 21.73 -50.30 -0.03
CA THR A 425 21.58 -51.62 0.62
C THR A 425 21.50 -52.73 -0.41
N VAL A 426 20.76 -52.53 -1.50
CA VAL A 426 20.66 -53.51 -2.59
C VAL A 426 22.00 -53.67 -3.31
N VAL A 427 22.67 -52.56 -3.65
CA VAL A 427 23.97 -52.59 -4.33
C VAL A 427 25.04 -53.26 -3.46
N THR A 428 25.12 -52.93 -2.17
CA THR A 428 26.08 -53.55 -1.25
C THR A 428 25.81 -55.05 -1.09
N ALA A 429 24.54 -55.47 -1.01
CA ALA A 429 24.18 -56.88 -0.98
C ALA A 429 24.59 -57.62 -2.27
N LEU A 430 24.39 -57.02 -3.44
CA LEU A 430 24.81 -57.59 -4.73
C LEU A 430 26.33 -57.69 -4.84
N VAL A 431 27.06 -56.63 -4.48
CA VAL A 431 28.52 -56.60 -4.48
C VAL A 431 29.08 -57.64 -3.51
N GLN A 432 28.55 -57.71 -2.30
CA GLN A 432 28.99 -58.69 -1.30
C GLN A 432 28.71 -60.12 -1.76
N SER A 433 27.58 -60.38 -2.42
CA SER A 433 27.28 -61.67 -3.04
C SER A 433 28.24 -62.03 -4.16
N ALA A 434 28.64 -61.06 -5.01
CA ALA A 434 29.60 -61.29 -6.08
C ALA A 434 31.02 -61.58 -5.56
N ILE A 435 31.45 -60.87 -4.50
CA ILE A 435 32.78 -61.05 -3.89
C ILE A 435 32.86 -62.34 -3.06
N THR A 436 31.81 -62.64 -2.27
CA THR A 436 31.81 -63.83 -1.37
C THR A 436 31.26 -65.09 -2.02
N GLY A 437 30.56 -65.01 -3.15
CA GLY A 437 29.98 -66.15 -3.88
C GLY A 437 30.98 -67.27 -4.23
N PRO A 438 32.20 -66.97 -4.70
CA PRO A 438 33.21 -68.00 -4.98
C PRO A 438 33.76 -68.68 -3.71
N ILE A 439 33.70 -68.01 -2.56
CA ILE A 439 34.20 -68.51 -1.27
C ILE A 439 33.10 -69.27 -0.52
N ARG A 440 31.84 -68.79 -0.55
CA ARG A 440 30.68 -69.42 0.09
C ARG A 440 30.20 -70.68 -0.60
N SER A 441 30.25 -70.74 -1.94
CA SER A 441 29.89 -71.94 -2.71
C SER A 441 30.81 -73.13 -2.41
N LYS A 442 32.06 -72.88 -2.00
CA LYS A 442 32.98 -73.92 -1.51
C LYS A 442 32.73 -74.38 -0.07
N LEU A 443 31.96 -73.63 0.73
CA LEU A 443 31.72 -73.90 2.15
C LEU A 443 30.29 -74.33 2.50
N GLY A 444 29.39 -74.49 1.53
CA GLY A 444 28.03 -75.02 1.76
C GLY A 444 27.11 -74.15 2.64
N LEU A 445 27.44 -72.86 2.82
CA LEU A 445 26.66 -71.93 3.65
C LEU A 445 25.52 -71.29 2.86
N THR A 446 24.28 -71.58 3.26
CA THR A 446 23.06 -70.94 2.76
C THR A 446 23.01 -69.46 3.17
N LEU A 447 22.36 -68.63 2.34
CA LEU A 447 22.21 -67.20 2.62
C LEU A 447 21.48 -67.00 3.96
N PRO A 448 21.99 -66.16 4.89
CA PRO A 448 21.29 -65.86 6.12
C PRO A 448 19.95 -65.17 5.80
N GLU A 449 18.87 -65.63 6.43
CA GLU A 449 17.49 -65.14 6.25
C GLU A 449 17.35 -63.61 6.43
N GLY A 450 18.30 -62.97 7.13
CA GLY A 450 18.39 -61.50 7.27
C GLY A 450 18.58 -60.74 5.95
N ILE A 451 19.22 -61.33 4.93
CA ILE A 451 19.48 -60.64 3.65
C ILE A 451 18.22 -60.65 2.78
N THR A 452 17.49 -61.76 2.74
CA THR A 452 16.25 -61.86 1.96
C THR A 452 15.17 -60.95 2.54
N THR A 453 15.05 -60.88 3.87
CA THR A 453 14.12 -59.97 4.55
C THR A 453 14.48 -58.49 4.33
N ALA A 454 15.77 -58.11 4.39
CA ALA A 454 16.21 -56.75 4.12
C ALA A 454 16.00 -56.32 2.65
N VAL A 455 16.26 -57.21 1.70
CA VAL A 455 16.00 -56.95 0.27
C VAL A 455 14.50 -56.85 -0.01
N THR A 456 13.69 -57.71 0.60
CA THR A 456 12.23 -57.69 0.43
C THR A 456 11.60 -56.44 1.04
N ALA A 457 12.04 -56.01 2.23
CA ALA A 457 11.57 -54.77 2.86
C ALA A 457 11.89 -53.53 2.01
N ASN A 458 13.08 -53.48 1.41
CA ASN A 458 13.47 -52.38 0.52
C ASN A 458 12.72 -52.40 -0.81
N LEU A 459 12.47 -53.57 -1.39
CA LEU A 459 11.62 -53.71 -2.59
C LEU A 459 10.18 -53.25 -2.34
N ILE A 460 9.61 -53.60 -1.18
CA ILE A 460 8.29 -53.11 -0.76
C ILE A 460 8.31 -51.58 -0.64
N GLY A 461 9.36 -51.01 -0.02
CA GLY A 461 9.54 -49.55 0.05
C GLY A 461 9.55 -48.89 -1.33
N VAL A 462 10.31 -49.43 -2.29
CA VAL A 462 10.38 -48.92 -3.67
C VAL A 462 9.02 -49.04 -4.36
N VAL A 463 8.31 -50.16 -4.22
CA VAL A 463 6.98 -50.38 -4.81
C VAL A 463 5.95 -49.40 -4.23
N ILE A 464 5.99 -49.14 -2.91
CA ILE A 464 5.13 -48.13 -2.28
C ILE A 464 5.43 -46.74 -2.84
N VAL A 465 6.70 -46.37 -2.98
CA VAL A 465 7.09 -45.07 -3.56
C VAL A 465 6.64 -44.95 -5.01
N ILE A 466 6.84 -45.98 -5.85
CA ILE A 466 6.38 -46.01 -7.24
C ILE A 466 4.84 -45.93 -7.29
N GLY A 467 4.14 -46.65 -6.43
CA GLY A 467 2.68 -46.63 -6.34
C GLY A 467 2.13 -45.25 -5.96
N LEU A 468 2.78 -44.58 -4.99
CA LEU A 468 2.46 -43.20 -4.62
C LEU A 468 2.74 -42.24 -5.77
N LEU A 469 3.90 -42.34 -6.43
CA LEU A 469 4.25 -41.52 -7.59
C LEU A 469 3.27 -41.74 -8.76
N TRP A 470 2.83 -42.96 -9.01
CA TRP A 470 1.85 -43.29 -10.04
C TRP A 470 0.45 -42.77 -9.70
N ALA A 471 0.02 -42.88 -8.44
CA ALA A 471 -1.24 -42.30 -7.97
C ALA A 471 -1.25 -40.77 -8.12
N VAL A 472 -0.12 -40.12 -7.80
CA VAL A 472 0.09 -38.68 -8.01
C VAL A 472 0.04 -38.33 -9.50
N TYR A 473 0.78 -39.05 -10.34
CA TYR A 473 0.74 -38.86 -11.80
C TYR A 473 -0.68 -38.98 -12.36
N ARG A 474 -1.44 -39.98 -11.91
CA ARG A 474 -2.83 -40.20 -12.35
C ARG A 474 -3.77 -39.08 -11.89
N ASN A 475 -3.59 -38.54 -10.69
CA ASN A 475 -4.35 -37.38 -10.21
C ASN A 475 -4.02 -36.11 -11.01
N LEU A 476 -2.74 -35.87 -11.33
CA LEU A 476 -2.34 -34.76 -12.19
C LEU A 476 -2.91 -34.89 -13.61
N ALA A 477 -2.90 -36.11 -14.18
CA ALA A 477 -3.46 -36.39 -15.49
C ALA A 477 -5.00 -36.23 -15.54
N LYS A 478 -5.71 -36.57 -14.45
CA LYS A 478 -7.16 -36.34 -14.33
C LYS A 478 -7.51 -34.86 -14.26
N ARG A 479 -6.73 -34.05 -13.54
CA ARG A 479 -6.97 -32.59 -13.45
C ARG A 479 -6.73 -31.87 -14.78
N LYS A 480 -5.76 -32.32 -15.60
CA LYS A 480 -5.59 -31.80 -16.97
C LYS A 480 -6.71 -32.19 -17.95
N ARG A 481 -7.55 -33.17 -17.59
CA ARG A 481 -8.65 -33.68 -18.42
C ARG A 481 -10.03 -33.17 -18.01
N GLN A 482 -10.16 -32.46 -16.89
CA GLN A 482 -11.39 -31.69 -16.66
C GLN A 482 -11.39 -30.54 -17.67
N PRO A 483 -12.40 -30.44 -18.54
CA PRO A 483 -12.54 -29.28 -19.40
C PRO A 483 -12.64 -28.04 -18.51
N ARG A 484 -11.95 -26.98 -18.91
CA ARG A 484 -12.20 -25.62 -18.41
C ARG A 484 -13.62 -25.25 -18.81
N ASP A 485 -14.61 -25.69 -18.04
CA ASP A 485 -15.97 -25.21 -18.18
C ASP A 485 -16.03 -23.82 -17.53
N ARG A 486 -16.02 -22.83 -18.44
CA ARG A 486 -16.56 -21.46 -18.38
C ARG A 486 -16.36 -20.62 -17.12
#